data_AF-A0A380JGT5-F1
#
_entry.id   AF-A0A380JGT5-F1
#
_cell.length_a   1.000
_cell.length_b   1.000
_cell.length_c   1.000
_cell.angle_alpha   90.00
_cell.angle_beta   90.00
_cell.angle_gamma   90.00
#
_symmetry.space_group_name_H-M   'P 1'
#
loop_
_entity.id
_entity.type
_entity.pdbx_description
1 polymer ?
#
loop_
_entity_poly.entity_id
_entity_poly.type
_entity_poly.pdbx_seq_one_letter_code
_entity_poly.pdbx_strand_id
1 'polypeptide(L)'
;MKKKISLALLIIASLALIFGTWQIWQNHEAGKKLNHESVPTLFFHGGGSSYHAEEHMVNTSKKAGASKKSIIAFVDKDGHVRLQGKLNQSDKNPLVMVNFENSTNFDF
;
A
#
# COMPACT_ATOMS: atom_id res chain seq x y z
N MET A 1 -22.06 30.85 33.70
CA MET A 1 -21.09 30.75 32.59
C MET A 1 -20.14 29.56 32.74
N LYS A 2 -19.45 29.38 33.87
CA LYS A 2 -18.55 28.23 34.13
C LYS A 2 -19.18 26.84 33.92
N LYS A 3 -20.43 26.63 34.37
CA LYS A 3 -21.17 25.35 34.17
C LYS A 3 -21.46 25.04 32.68
N LYS A 4 -21.76 26.06 31.87
CA LYS A 4 -22.00 25.90 30.42
C LYS A 4 -20.71 25.57 29.66
N ILE A 5 -19.60 26.19 30.06
CA ILE A 5 -18.26 25.91 29.52
C ILE A 5 -17.82 24.49 29.89
N SER A 6 -18.02 24.08 31.15
CA SER A 6 -17.72 22.71 31.60
C SER A 6 -18.55 21.66 30.84
N LEU A 7 -19.83 21.94 30.56
CA LEU A 7 -20.68 21.05 29.77
C LEU A 7 -20.21 20.95 28.32
N ALA A 8 -19.82 22.06 27.69
CA ALA A 8 -19.29 22.07 26.33
C ALA A 8 -17.98 21.27 26.21
N LEU A 9 -17.07 21.39 27.19
CA LEU A 9 -15.83 20.62 27.23
C LEU A 9 -16.07 19.12 27.38
N LEU A 10 -17.06 18.71 28.18
CA LEU A 10 -17.44 17.30 28.30
C LEU A 10 -17.97 16.72 26.99
N ILE A 11 -18.76 17.49 26.24
CA ILE A 11 -19.27 17.08 24.92
C ILE A 11 -18.13 16.95 23.90
N ILE A 12 -17.18 17.89 23.89
CA ILE A 12 -16.03 17.81 22.98
C ILE A 12 -15.16 16.60 23.33
N ALA A 13 -14.92 16.35 24.62
CA ALA A 13 -14.15 15.19 25.07
C ALA A 13 -14.85 13.86 24.69
N SER A 14 -16.18 13.78 24.83
CA SER A 14 -16.92 12.58 24.45
C SER A 14 -16.92 12.37 22.93
N LEU A 15 -17.08 13.43 22.14
CA LEU A 15 -16.96 13.35 20.67
C LEU A 15 -15.56 12.92 20.22
N ALA A 16 -14.51 13.43 20.85
CA ALA A 16 -13.13 13.02 20.56
C ALA A 16 -12.88 11.55 20.90
N LEU A 17 -13.44 11.05 22.01
CA LEU A 17 -13.37 9.63 22.37
C LEU A 17 -14.11 8.75 21.37
N ILE A 18 -15.32 9.14 20.96
CA ILE A 18 -16.11 8.40 19.95
C ILE A 18 -15.37 8.37 18.61
N PHE A 19 -14.79 9.50 18.18
CA PHE A 19 -14.03 9.56 16.93
C PHE A 19 -12.77 8.69 16.99
N GLY A 20 -12.05 8.72 18.12
CA GLY A 20 -10.87 7.89 18.33
C GLY A 20 -11.17 6.39 18.28
N THR A 21 -12.23 5.93 18.93
CA THR A 21 -12.64 4.52 18.90
C THR A 21 -13.14 4.09 17.52
N TRP A 22 -13.85 4.96 16.81
CA TRP A 22 -14.29 4.71 15.43
C TRP A 22 -13.11 4.54 14.47
N GLN A 23 -12.08 5.38 14.60
CA GLN A 23 -10.89 5.29 13.76
C GLN A 23 -10.07 4.01 14.03
N ILE A 24 -9.95 3.60 15.29
CA ILE A 24 -9.33 2.32 15.65
C ILE A 24 -10.11 1.15 15.05
N TRP A 25 -11.45 1.19 15.13
CA TRP A 25 -12.31 0.13 14.60
C TRP A 25 -12.21 0.00 13.08
N GLN A 26 -12.24 1.11 12.33
CA GLN A 26 -12.07 1.08 10.88
C GLN A 26 -10.73 0.48 10.44
N ASN A 27 -9.64 0.87 11.12
CA ASN A 27 -8.31 0.34 10.84
C ASN A 27 -8.23 -1.18 11.12
N HIS A 28 -8.95 -1.66 12.12
CA HIS A 28 -8.98 -3.08 12.47
C HIS A 28 -9.81 -3.91 11.49
N GLU A 29 -10.94 -3.38 11.00
CA GLU A 29 -11.79 -4.11 10.04
C GLU A 29 -11.22 -4.14 8.61
N ALA A 30 -10.48 -3.11 8.20
CA ALA A 30 -9.78 -3.12 6.91
C ALA A 30 -8.79 -4.29 6.79
N GLY A 31 -8.20 -4.73 7.91
CA GLY A 31 -7.26 -5.85 7.94
C GLY A 31 -7.90 -7.25 7.95
N LYS A 32 -9.12 -7.40 8.47
CA LYS A 32 -9.74 -8.73 8.69
C LYS A 32 -10.19 -9.44 7.41
N LYS A 33 -10.36 -8.73 6.29
CA LYS A 33 -10.81 -9.31 5.01
C LYS A 33 -9.67 -9.59 4.02
N LEU A 34 -8.42 -9.54 4.47
CA LEU A 34 -7.27 -9.77 3.62
C LEU A 34 -7.04 -11.28 3.47
N ASN A 35 -7.37 -11.84 2.31
CA ASN A 35 -6.98 -13.20 1.94
C ASN A 35 -5.47 -13.22 1.68
N HIS A 36 -4.75 -14.10 2.39
CA HIS A 36 -3.30 -14.19 2.33
C HIS A 36 -2.88 -15.40 1.47
N GLU A 37 -2.75 -15.17 0.18
CA GLU A 37 -2.39 -16.19 -0.82
C GLU A 37 -0.97 -15.97 -1.34
N SER A 38 -0.43 -16.94 -2.07
CA SER A 38 0.90 -16.85 -2.70
C SER A 38 0.85 -16.13 -4.07
N VAL A 39 -0.24 -15.45 -4.39
CA VAL A 39 -0.46 -14.79 -5.69
C VAL A 39 0.15 -13.38 -5.66
N PRO A 40 1.09 -13.05 -6.57
CA PRO A 40 1.68 -11.72 -6.63
C PRO A 40 0.75 -10.69 -7.27
N THR A 41 0.86 -9.44 -6.85
CA THR A 41 0.29 -8.28 -7.55
C THR A 41 1.41 -7.54 -8.28
N LEU A 42 1.29 -7.40 -9.60
CA LEU A 42 2.26 -6.69 -10.43
C LEU A 42 1.78 -5.26 -10.66
N PHE A 43 2.68 -4.30 -10.47
CA PHE A 43 2.44 -2.89 -10.78
C PHE A 43 3.30 -2.49 -11.98
N PHE A 44 2.68 -1.84 -12.96
CA PHE A 44 3.33 -1.38 -14.17
C PHE A 44 3.16 0.13 -14.30
N HIS A 45 4.25 0.82 -14.60
CA HIS A 45 4.22 2.25 -14.89
C HIS A 45 3.78 2.53 -16.32
N GLY A 46 3.30 3.76 -16.56
CA GLY A 46 3.06 4.28 -17.91
C GLY A 46 4.35 4.68 -18.64
N GLY A 47 4.22 5.08 -19.91
CA GLY A 47 5.35 5.53 -20.72
C GLY A 47 6.08 6.75 -20.15
N GLY A 48 7.40 6.80 -20.31
CA GLY A 48 8.27 7.86 -19.79
C GLY A 48 8.45 7.88 -18.26
N SER A 49 7.97 6.85 -17.57
CA SER A 49 8.08 6.71 -16.11
C SER A 49 8.98 5.52 -15.72
N SER A 50 8.96 5.13 -14.45
CA SER A 50 9.69 4.01 -13.86
C SER A 50 8.90 3.43 -12.69
N TYR A 51 9.40 2.35 -12.09
CA TYR A 51 8.82 1.73 -10.89
C TYR A 51 8.56 2.70 -9.71
N HIS A 52 9.19 3.87 -9.70
CA HIS A 52 9.00 4.88 -8.66
C HIS A 52 7.56 5.43 -8.64
N ALA A 53 6.84 5.40 -9.77
CA ALA A 53 5.45 5.84 -9.83
C ALA A 53 4.53 4.95 -8.98
N GLU A 54 4.93 3.71 -8.74
CA GLU A 54 4.14 2.70 -8.04
C GLU A 54 4.45 2.66 -6.54
N GLU A 55 5.57 3.27 -6.10
CA GLU A 55 6.03 3.21 -4.71
C GLU A 55 4.97 3.67 -3.70
N HIS A 56 4.20 4.70 -4.04
CA HIS A 56 3.15 5.20 -3.16
C HIS A 56 2.07 4.13 -2.91
N MET A 57 1.60 3.46 -3.96
CA MET A 57 0.61 2.39 -3.84
C MET A 57 1.19 1.19 -3.10
N VAL A 58 2.39 0.74 -3.45
CA VAL A 58 3.07 -0.39 -2.81
C VAL A 58 3.27 -0.14 -1.31
N ASN A 59 3.76 1.03 -0.93
CA ASN A 59 3.95 1.40 0.46
C ASN A 59 2.61 1.51 1.22
N THR A 60 1.56 1.98 0.56
CA THR A 60 0.22 2.06 1.14
C THR A 60 -0.36 0.67 1.40
N SER A 61 -0.25 -0.24 0.43
CA SER A 61 -0.64 -1.66 0.60
C SER A 61 0.11 -2.33 1.74
N LYS A 62 1.41 -2.04 1.90
CA LYS A 62 2.20 -2.54 3.03
C LYS A 62 1.73 -1.97 4.37
N LYS A 63 1.48 -0.66 4.44
CA LYS A 63 0.95 0.01 5.65
C LYS A 63 -0.43 -0.52 6.06
N ALA A 64 -1.27 -0.86 5.08
CA ALA A 64 -2.58 -1.47 5.30
C ALA A 64 -2.50 -2.96 5.73
N GLY A 65 -1.31 -3.56 5.77
CA GLY A 65 -1.12 -4.96 6.13
C GLY A 65 -1.48 -5.95 5.01
N ALA A 66 -1.81 -5.47 3.81
CA ALA A 66 -2.20 -6.32 2.66
C ALA A 66 -1.03 -7.15 2.13
N SER A 67 0.20 -6.67 2.31
CA SER A 67 1.43 -7.37 1.96
C SER A 67 2.57 -6.96 2.89
N LYS A 68 3.53 -7.85 3.09
CA LYS A 68 4.78 -7.53 3.82
C LYS A 68 5.99 -7.45 2.90
N LYS A 69 5.87 -7.93 1.66
CA LYS A 69 7.00 -8.16 0.77
C LYS A 69 6.79 -7.44 -0.55
N SER A 70 7.82 -6.72 -0.98
CA SER A 70 7.91 -6.16 -2.31
C SER A 70 9.28 -6.43 -2.93
N ILE A 71 9.32 -6.62 -4.25
CA ILE A 71 10.54 -6.70 -5.06
C ILE A 71 10.38 -5.82 -6.31
N ILE A 72 11.48 -5.61 -7.04
CA ILE A 72 11.46 -4.94 -8.35
C ILE A 72 11.85 -5.95 -9.42
N ALA A 73 11.11 -5.98 -10.53
CA ALA A 73 11.48 -6.69 -11.73
C ALA A 73 11.92 -5.68 -12.79
N PHE A 74 13.22 -5.63 -13.09
CA PHE A 74 13.74 -4.83 -14.19
C PHE A 74 13.64 -5.63 -15.48
N VAL A 75 12.99 -5.05 -16.48
CA VAL A 75 12.84 -5.61 -17.82
C VAL A 75 13.68 -4.77 -18.77
N ASP A 76 14.71 -5.37 -19.36
CA ASP A 76 15.58 -4.68 -20.31
C ASP A 76 14.90 -4.51 -21.69
N LYS A 77 15.59 -3.83 -22.61
CA LYS A 77 15.09 -3.56 -23.97
C LYS A 77 14.83 -4.82 -24.82
N ASP A 78 15.44 -5.96 -24.44
CA ASP A 78 15.31 -7.24 -25.14
C ASP A 78 14.30 -8.16 -24.45
N GLY A 79 13.66 -7.68 -23.37
CA GLY A 79 12.66 -8.41 -22.60
C GLY A 79 13.23 -9.30 -21.50
N HIS A 80 14.55 -9.27 -21.23
CA HIS A 80 15.11 -10.05 -20.13
C HIS A 80 14.77 -9.43 -18.78
N VAL A 81 14.52 -10.31 -17.81
CA VAL A 81 14.09 -9.91 -16.48
C VAL A 81 15.21 -10.11 -15.45
N ARG A 82 15.54 -9.05 -14.72
CA ARG A 82 16.40 -9.09 -13.54
C ARG A 82 15.60 -8.71 -12.30
N LEU A 83 15.54 -9.62 -11.32
CA LEU A 83 14.85 -9.38 -10.06
C LEU A 83 15.80 -8.73 -9.04
N GLN A 84 15.35 -7.61 -8.45
CA GLN A 84 15.97 -7.02 -7.28
C GLN A 84 15.14 -7.36 -6.04
N GLY A 85 15.72 -8.21 -5.20
CA GLY A 85 15.06 -8.80 -4.04
C GLY A 85 14.81 -10.29 -4.23
N LYS A 86 14.18 -10.92 -3.25
CA LYS A 86 13.86 -12.36 -3.25
C LYS A 86 12.47 -12.56 -2.70
N LEU A 87 11.69 -13.44 -3.32
CA LEU A 87 10.42 -13.94 -2.80
C LEU A 87 10.62 -15.38 -2.32
N ASN A 88 9.96 -15.72 -1.22
CA ASN A 88 9.91 -17.07 -0.69
C ASN A 88 8.49 -17.64 -0.88
N GLN A 89 8.37 -18.97 -0.88
CA GLN A 89 7.08 -19.66 -1.01
C GLN A 89 6.05 -19.23 0.06
N SER A 90 6.54 -18.82 1.24
CA SER A 90 5.72 -18.38 2.36
C SER A 90 5.27 -16.92 2.28
N ASP A 91 5.82 -16.13 1.35
CA ASP A 91 5.46 -14.72 1.20
C ASP A 91 4.01 -14.60 0.71
N LYS A 92 3.21 -13.84 1.47
CA LYS A 92 1.79 -13.65 1.21
C LYS A 92 1.55 -12.35 0.46
N ASN A 93 0.78 -12.44 -0.61
CA ASN A 93 0.42 -11.36 -1.52
C ASN A 93 1.64 -10.49 -1.91
N PRO A 94 2.75 -11.07 -2.39
CA PRO A 94 3.95 -10.29 -2.69
C PRO A 94 3.67 -9.24 -3.77
N LEU A 95 4.22 -8.05 -3.59
CA LEU A 95 4.08 -6.95 -4.55
C LEU A 95 5.31 -6.91 -5.46
N VAL A 96 5.10 -6.80 -6.75
CA VAL A 96 6.19 -6.71 -7.73
C VAL A 96 6.02 -5.41 -8.49
N MET A 97 6.98 -4.49 -8.34
CA MET A 97 7.04 -3.31 -9.19
C MET A 97 7.82 -3.66 -10.45
N VAL A 98 7.19 -3.55 -11.60
CA VAL A 98 7.84 -3.83 -12.88
C VAL A 98 8.40 -2.54 -13.44
N ASN A 99 9.69 -2.54 -13.76
CA ASN A 99 10.38 -1.42 -14.38
C ASN A 99 10.79 -1.80 -15.81
N PHE A 100 10.15 -1.23 -16.80
CA PHE A 100 10.67 -1.27 -18.17
C PHE A 100 11.81 -0.25 -18.27
N GLU A 101 13.04 -0.71 -18.51
CA GLU A 101 14.21 0.17 -18.62
C GLU A 101 14.13 1.09 -19.85
N ASN A 102 13.45 0.63 -20.92
CA ASN A 102 13.17 1.40 -22.12
C ASN A 102 11.76 2.00 -22.11
N SER A 103 11.41 2.74 -21.05
CA SER A 103 10.05 3.22 -20.81
C SER A 103 9.51 4.27 -21.78
N THR A 104 10.36 4.85 -22.62
CA THR A 104 10.00 5.83 -23.65
C THR A 104 9.82 5.21 -25.03
N ASN A 105 10.04 3.90 -25.18
CA ASN A 105 9.77 3.20 -26.42
C ASN A 105 8.27 2.87 -26.51
N PHE A 106 7.63 3.42 -27.53
CA PHE A 106 6.21 3.21 -27.83
C PHE A 106 5.98 2.36 -29.08
N ASP A 107 7.01 1.63 -29.52
CA ASP A 107 6.94 0.68 -30.62
C ASP A 107 6.42 -0.66 -30.07
N PHE A 108 5.11 -0.86 -30.13
CA PHE A 108 4.38 -2.04 -29.67
C PHE A 108 3.51 -2.64 -30.77
#